data_AF-A0A424HAT2-F1
#
_entry.id   AF-A0A424HAT2-F1
#
_cell.length_a   1.000
_cell.length_b   1.000
_cell.length_c   1.000
_cell.angle_alpha   90.00
_cell.angle_beta   90.00
_cell.angle_gamma   90.00
#
_symmetry.space_group_name_H-M   'P 1'
#
loop_
_entity.id
_entity.type
_entity.pdbx_description
1 polymer ?
#
loop_
_entity_poly.entity_id
_entity_poly.type
_entity_poly.pdbx_seq_one_letter_code
_entity_poly.pdbx_strand_id
1 'polypeptide(L)'
;MSRGVAQLNPSQLTFLALDPRIASVPLTDDQVGVLGGEIFYTALDPFKFSEAVLIDEKGSYYGEVEFKLDARTPGYVRMQSKIFSRIFGDFSPSKGDLVFSKTGELLGIMVDSRYCLLVDNLMGNERLSLGAGFSSDQFKATIQSLKNRYDSLPSDLR
;
A
#
# COMPACT_ATOMS: atom_id res chain seq x y z
N MET A 1 22.69 11.83 -12.59
CA MET A 1 23.08 11.33 -11.26
C MET A 1 22.50 9.94 -11.12
N SER A 2 23.31 8.88 -11.01
CA SER A 2 22.77 7.54 -10.74
C SER A 2 22.38 7.49 -9.26
N ARG A 3 21.12 7.19 -8.95
CA ARG A 3 20.73 6.82 -7.57
C ARG A 3 21.59 5.60 -7.23
N GLY A 4 22.49 5.72 -6.26
CA GLY A 4 23.16 4.57 -5.69
C GLY A 4 22.07 3.61 -5.19
N VAL A 5 22.12 2.35 -5.60
CA VAL A 5 21.11 1.37 -5.18
C VAL A 5 21.48 0.95 -3.76
N ALA A 6 20.96 1.66 -2.76
CA ALA A 6 20.96 1.16 -1.39
C ALA A 6 20.19 -0.17 -1.38
N GLN A 7 20.87 -1.26 -1.02
CA GLN A 7 20.28 -2.59 -0.94
C GLN A 7 20.06 -2.96 0.52
N LEU A 8 18.88 -3.49 0.81
CA LEU A 8 18.56 -4.10 2.10
C LEU A 8 18.38 -5.60 1.92
N ASN A 9 18.88 -6.36 2.91
CA ASN A 9 18.61 -7.78 3.05
C ASN A 9 17.64 -7.98 4.22
N PRO A 10 16.32 -7.94 3.98
CA PRO A 10 15.36 -8.13 5.06
C PRO A 10 15.44 -9.54 5.62
N SER A 11 15.44 -9.66 6.94
CA SER A 11 15.35 -10.95 7.64
C SER A 11 13.90 -11.43 7.81
N GLN A 12 12.92 -10.59 7.49
CA GLN A 12 11.51 -10.87 7.73
C GLN A 12 10.60 -10.03 6.83
N LEU A 13 9.50 -10.63 6.39
CA LEU A 13 8.33 -9.93 5.86
C LEU A 13 7.25 -9.85 6.93
N THR A 14 6.55 -8.72 6.98
CA THR A 14 5.37 -8.52 7.82
C THR A 14 4.16 -8.31 6.93
N PHE A 15 3.07 -9.01 7.17
CA PHE A 15 1.80 -8.79 6.46
C PHE A 15 0.89 -7.93 7.32
N LEU A 16 0.37 -6.85 6.75
CA LEU A 16 -0.42 -5.87 7.50
C LEU A 16 -1.73 -6.47 7.98
N ALA A 17 -2.19 -6.01 9.14
CA ALA A 17 -3.51 -6.38 9.69
C ALA A 17 -4.65 -5.83 8.84
N LEU A 18 -4.46 -4.62 8.29
CA LEU A 18 -5.45 -3.91 7.46
C LEU A 18 -5.86 -4.69 6.21
N ASP A 19 -4.92 -5.36 5.54
CA ASP A 19 -5.22 -6.13 4.33
C ASP A 19 -4.18 -7.25 4.11
N PRO A 20 -4.61 -8.51 3.89
CA PRO A 20 -3.69 -9.64 3.70
C PRO A 20 -2.86 -9.56 2.41
N ARG A 21 -3.20 -8.68 1.47
CA ARG A 21 -2.45 -8.48 0.22
C ARG A 21 -1.22 -7.59 0.39
N ILE A 22 -1.11 -6.87 1.50
CA ILE A 22 -0.03 -5.91 1.72
C ILE A 22 1.04 -6.53 2.63
N ALA A 23 2.24 -6.63 2.07
CA ALA A 23 3.45 -6.99 2.80
C ALA A 23 4.32 -5.75 2.99
N SER A 24 5.01 -5.69 4.12
CA SER A 24 5.95 -4.64 4.48
C SER A 24 7.23 -5.25 5.04
N VAL A 25 8.31 -4.49 4.91
CA VAL A 25 9.58 -4.74 5.59
C VAL A 25 9.74 -3.65 6.64
N PRO A 26 9.76 -3.98 7.95
CA PRO A 26 10.06 -2.99 8.96
C PRO A 26 11.51 -2.53 8.80
N LEU A 27 11.73 -1.22 8.91
CA LEU A 27 13.04 -0.60 8.79
C LEU A 27 13.46 -0.01 10.14
N THR A 28 14.73 -0.20 10.50
CA THR A 28 15.37 0.53 11.60
C THR A 28 15.82 1.92 11.15
N ASP A 29 16.02 2.85 12.09
CA ASP A 29 16.50 4.21 11.78
C ASP A 29 17.82 4.20 10.98
N ASP A 30 18.74 3.29 11.30
CA ASP A 30 20.00 3.13 10.56
C ASP A 30 19.75 2.73 9.09
N GLN A 31 18.83 1.81 8.85
CA GLN A 31 18.45 1.38 7.49
C GLN A 31 17.77 2.51 6.71
N VAL A 32 16.94 3.32 7.37
CA VAL A 32 16.33 4.52 6.76
C VAL A 32 17.42 5.51 6.36
N GLY A 33 18.41 5.76 7.23
CA GLY A 33 19.55 6.62 6.92
C GLY A 33 20.37 6.14 5.72
N VAL A 34 20.54 4.82 5.57
CA VAL A 34 21.27 4.21 4.45
C VAL A 34 20.47 4.24 3.14
N LEU A 35 19.17 3.93 3.19
CA LEU A 35 18.29 4.00 2.02
C LEU A 35 18.16 5.43 1.48
N GLY A 36 18.14 6.40 2.38
CA GLY A 36 17.73 7.76 2.09
C GLY A 36 16.25 7.82 1.65
N GLY A 37 15.85 8.98 1.11
CA GLY A 37 14.48 9.23 0.67
C GLY A 37 13.68 10.07 1.66
N GLU A 38 12.42 10.28 1.32
CA GLU A 38 11.48 11.08 2.09
C GLU A 38 10.54 10.16 2.88
N ILE A 39 10.35 10.46 4.16
CA ILE A 39 9.42 9.72 5.02
C ILE A 39 8.05 10.37 4.88
N PHE A 40 7.09 9.57 4.42
CA PHE A 40 5.68 9.97 4.36
C PHE A 40 4.93 9.43 5.57
N TYR A 41 4.20 10.31 6.24
CA TYR A 41 3.33 9.95 7.35
C TYR A 41 1.93 9.59 6.84
N THR A 42 1.22 8.74 7.57
CA THR A 42 -0.18 8.44 7.29
C THR A 42 -1.07 9.63 7.60
N ALA A 43 -2.12 9.83 6.80
CA ALA A 43 -3.06 10.93 7.02
C ALA A 43 -3.85 10.73 8.32
N LEU A 44 -3.87 11.75 9.18
CA LEU A 44 -4.68 11.73 10.41
C LEU A 44 -6.17 11.90 10.12
N ASP A 45 -6.51 12.64 9.06
CA ASP A 45 -7.87 12.82 8.58
C ASP A 45 -7.92 12.50 7.07
N PRO A 46 -8.08 11.21 6.71
CA PRO A 46 -8.03 10.79 5.30
C PRO A 46 -9.21 11.31 4.46
N PHE A 47 -10.22 11.91 5.08
CA PHE A 47 -11.44 12.39 4.41
C PHE A 47 -11.57 13.91 4.38
N LYS A 48 -10.54 14.63 4.84
CA LYS A 48 -10.48 16.10 4.76
C LYS A 48 -10.74 16.62 3.34
N PHE A 49 -10.35 15.83 2.34
CA PHE A 49 -10.62 16.07 0.92
C PHE A 49 -11.28 14.83 0.31
N SER A 50 -12.17 15.03 -0.66
CA SER A 50 -12.74 13.94 -1.48
C SER A 50 -11.88 13.58 -2.70
N GLU A 51 -10.67 14.15 -2.76
CA GLU A 51 -9.70 13.98 -3.83
C GLU A 51 -8.36 13.53 -3.25
N ALA A 52 -7.64 12.73 -4.04
CA ALA A 52 -6.32 12.22 -3.72
C ALA A 52 -5.38 12.36 -4.93
N VAL A 53 -4.08 12.27 -4.68
CA VAL A 53 -3.04 12.15 -5.70
C VAL A 53 -2.60 10.70 -5.75
N LEU A 54 -2.76 10.04 -6.89
CA LEU A 54 -2.15 8.74 -7.15
C LEU A 54 -0.77 8.92 -7.72
N ILE A 55 0.14 8.03 -7.33
CA ILE A 55 1.47 7.87 -7.89
C ILE A 55 1.64 6.40 -8.24
N ASP A 56 2.04 6.10 -9.47
CA ASP A 56 2.26 4.71 -9.88
C ASP A 56 3.44 4.08 -9.11
N GLU A 57 3.50 2.75 -9.08
CA GLU A 57 4.54 2.00 -8.36
C GLU A 57 5.99 2.40 -8.76
N LYS A 58 6.17 2.95 -9.98
CA LYS A 58 7.46 3.32 -10.55
C LYS A 58 7.80 4.80 -10.40
N GLY A 59 6.87 5.62 -9.90
CA GLY A 59 6.99 7.08 -9.84
C GLY A 59 7.12 7.74 -11.23
N SER A 60 6.67 7.08 -12.29
CA SER A 60 6.67 7.60 -13.66
C SER A 60 5.46 8.48 -13.95
N TYR A 61 4.35 8.27 -13.22
CA TYR A 61 3.10 8.98 -13.42
C TYR A 61 2.43 9.34 -12.11
N TYR A 62 1.77 10.49 -12.10
CA TYR A 62 0.87 10.89 -11.03
C TYR A 62 -0.38 11.57 -11.59
N GLY A 63 -1.47 11.53 -10.84
CA GLY A 63 -2.74 12.12 -11.25
C GLY A 63 -3.70 12.30 -10.08
N GLU A 64 -4.61 13.25 -10.22
CA GLU A 64 -5.63 13.50 -9.21
C GLU A 64 -6.87 12.64 -9.48
N VAL A 65 -7.48 12.14 -8.40
CA VAL A 65 -8.69 11.33 -8.47
C VAL A 65 -9.65 11.68 -7.35
N GLU A 66 -10.94 11.68 -7.66
CA GLU A 66 -11.98 11.69 -6.64
C GLU A 66 -12.20 10.27 -6.10
N PHE A 67 -12.56 10.15 -4.83
CA PHE A 67 -12.94 8.87 -4.25
C PHE A 67 -14.22 8.98 -3.43
N LYS A 68 -14.86 7.84 -3.21
CA LYS A 68 -16.07 7.73 -2.38
C LYS A 68 -15.92 6.64 -1.34
N LEU A 69 -16.47 6.91 -0.16
CA LEU A 69 -16.70 5.90 0.86
C LEU A 69 -17.77 4.92 0.38
N ASP A 70 -17.56 3.64 0.67
CA ASP A 70 -18.54 2.58 0.44
C ASP A 70 -18.71 1.77 1.73
N ALA A 71 -19.91 1.82 2.30
CA ALA A 71 -20.22 1.13 3.56
C ALA A 71 -20.07 -0.40 3.44
N ARG A 72 -20.08 -0.95 2.22
CA ARG A 72 -19.91 -2.39 1.96
C ARG A 72 -18.45 -2.82 2.05
N THR A 73 -17.51 -1.87 2.00
CA THR A 73 -16.06 -2.11 2.08
C THR A 73 -15.42 -1.17 3.12
N PRO A 74 -15.67 -1.37 4.42
CA PRO A 74 -15.03 -0.57 5.47
C PRO A 74 -13.50 -0.65 5.39
N GLY A 75 -12.81 0.47 5.57
CA GLY A 75 -11.36 0.57 5.41
C GLY A 75 -10.88 0.78 3.97
N TYR A 76 -11.79 0.86 3.01
CA TYR A 76 -11.47 1.13 1.61
C TYR A 76 -12.23 2.33 1.08
N VAL A 77 -11.65 3.00 0.08
CA VAL A 77 -12.34 3.99 -0.73
C VAL A 77 -12.38 3.55 -2.18
N ARG A 78 -13.50 3.84 -2.85
CA ARG A 78 -13.68 3.54 -4.26
C ARG A 78 -13.30 4.74 -5.10
N MET A 79 -12.28 4.56 -5.94
CA MET A 79 -11.83 5.55 -6.89
C MET A 79 -12.89 5.79 -7.96
N GLN A 80 -13.20 7.05 -8.21
CA GLN A 80 -14.14 7.44 -9.25
C GLN A 80 -13.40 7.41 -10.60
N SER A 81 -13.94 6.65 -11.55
CA SER A 81 -13.32 6.40 -12.86
C SER A 81 -13.34 7.60 -13.81
N LYS A 82 -13.61 8.82 -13.32
CA LYS A 82 -13.67 10.00 -14.18
C LYS A 82 -12.26 10.56 -14.37
N ILE A 83 -11.86 10.59 -15.64
CA ILE A 83 -10.74 11.31 -16.27
C ILE A 83 -9.84 12.03 -15.26
N PHE A 84 -8.72 11.38 -14.95
CA PHE A 84 -7.58 11.98 -14.26
C PHE A 84 -7.18 13.25 -15.01
N SER A 85 -7.11 14.38 -14.31
CA SER A 85 -6.66 15.64 -14.90
C SER A 85 -5.22 15.44 -15.39
N ARG A 86 -5.09 15.45 -16.72
CA ARG A 86 -3.88 15.04 -17.45
C ARG A 86 -2.81 16.12 -17.35
N ILE A 87 -1.62 15.75 -16.88
CA ILE A 87 -0.40 16.46 -17.24
C ILE A 87 0.52 15.59 -18.14
N PHE A 88 0.37 14.24 -18.15
CA PHE A 88 1.29 13.35 -18.87
C PHE A 88 0.69 12.12 -19.62
N GLY A 89 -0.64 12.00 -19.79
CA GLY A 89 -1.27 10.92 -20.58
C GLY A 89 -2.52 10.31 -19.93
N ASP A 90 -3.05 9.22 -20.52
CA ASP A 90 -4.14 8.43 -19.92
C ASP A 90 -3.59 7.59 -18.76
N PHE A 91 -3.84 8.05 -17.54
CA PHE A 91 -3.51 7.33 -16.31
C PHE A 91 -4.71 6.47 -15.89
N SER A 92 -4.45 5.24 -15.44
CA SER A 92 -5.47 4.34 -14.90
C SER A 92 -4.93 3.70 -13.62
N PRO A 93 -5.67 3.76 -12.50
CA PRO A 93 -5.22 3.20 -11.24
C PRO A 93 -4.93 1.72 -11.40
N SER A 94 -3.84 1.29 -10.79
CA SER A 94 -3.38 -0.07 -10.82
C SER A 94 -3.04 -0.55 -9.41
N LYS A 95 -3.02 -1.87 -9.23
CA LYS A 95 -2.61 -2.46 -7.95
C LYS A 95 -1.17 -2.04 -7.63
N GLY A 96 -0.95 -1.54 -6.42
CA GLY A 96 0.36 -1.10 -5.95
C GLY A 96 0.60 0.40 -6.08
N ASP A 97 -0.25 1.14 -6.80
CA ASP A 97 -0.18 2.60 -6.82
C ASP A 97 -0.35 3.16 -5.40
N LEU A 98 0.47 4.16 -5.07
CA LEU A 98 0.41 4.86 -3.80
C LEU A 98 -0.59 6.01 -3.90
N VAL A 99 -1.36 6.22 -2.84
CA VAL A 99 -2.39 7.25 -2.78
C VAL A 99 -2.04 8.23 -1.68
N PHE A 100 -1.91 9.51 -2.05
CA PHE A 100 -1.56 10.61 -1.16
C PHE A 100 -2.69 11.62 -1.03
N SER A 101 -2.76 12.28 0.12
CA SER A 101 -3.61 13.43 0.33
C SER A 101 -3.10 14.61 -0.50
N LYS A 102 -3.94 15.63 -0.69
CA LYS A 102 -3.51 16.92 -1.28
C LYS A 102 -2.43 17.64 -0.46
N THR A 103 -2.25 17.24 0.80
CA THR A 103 -1.26 17.82 1.72
C THR A 103 0.01 16.97 1.86
N GLY A 104 0.11 15.85 1.14
CA GLY A 104 1.33 15.04 1.05
C GLY A 104 1.43 13.88 2.04
N GLU A 105 0.38 13.59 2.81
CA GLU A 105 0.33 12.40 3.65
C GLU A 105 -0.07 11.15 2.84
N LEU A 106 0.44 9.98 3.23
CA LEU A 106 -0.01 8.70 2.70
C LEU A 106 -1.46 8.44 3.14
N LEU A 107 -2.38 8.36 2.19
CA LEU A 107 -3.75 7.92 2.43
C LEU A 107 -3.85 6.41 2.37
N GLY A 108 -3.15 5.78 1.42
CA GLY A 108 -3.40 4.37 1.15
C GLY A 108 -2.65 3.79 -0.03
N ILE A 109 -3.04 2.56 -0.37
CA ILE A 109 -2.46 1.78 -1.45
C ILE A 109 -3.59 1.19 -2.29
N MET A 110 -3.49 1.32 -3.61
CA MET A 110 -4.42 0.67 -4.53
C MET A 110 -4.27 -0.84 -4.45
N VAL A 111 -5.37 -1.54 -4.16
CA VAL A 111 -5.40 -3.01 -4.06
C VAL A 111 -5.88 -3.68 -5.35
N ASP A 112 -6.62 -2.93 -6.17
CA ASP A 112 -6.97 -3.22 -7.56
C ASP A 112 -7.15 -1.88 -8.31
N SER A 113 -7.74 -1.87 -9.50
CA SER A 113 -7.96 -0.65 -10.29
C SER A 113 -9.12 0.24 -9.81
N ARG A 114 -9.84 -0.15 -8.76
CA ARG A 114 -11.10 0.47 -8.30
C ARG A 114 -11.03 0.89 -6.84
N TYR A 115 -10.32 0.14 -6.01
CA TYR A 115 -10.30 0.28 -4.57
C TYR A 115 -8.90 0.61 -4.07
N CYS A 116 -8.85 1.60 -3.19
CA CYS A 116 -7.71 1.92 -2.35
C CYS A 116 -7.99 1.44 -0.94
N LEU A 117 -7.03 0.71 -0.36
CA LEU A 117 -6.98 0.45 1.07
C LEU A 117 -6.51 1.72 1.77
N LEU A 118 -7.27 2.20 2.76
CA LEU A 118 -6.80 3.27 3.65
C LEU A 118 -5.76 2.72 4.62
N VAL A 119 -4.63 3.41 4.73
CA VAL A 119 -3.53 3.05 5.61
C VAL A 119 -3.43 4.09 6.72
N ASP A 120 -4.06 3.80 7.86
CA ASP A 120 -4.01 4.62 9.07
C ASP A 120 -2.95 4.12 10.06
N ASN A 121 -2.47 2.90 9.88
CA ASN A 121 -1.40 2.28 10.67
C ASN A 121 -0.69 1.18 9.88
N LEU A 122 0.50 0.79 10.33
CA LEU A 122 1.31 -0.27 9.72
C LEU A 122 1.44 -1.49 10.64
N MET A 123 0.42 -1.77 11.46
CA MET A 123 0.47 -2.92 12.37
C MET A 123 0.48 -4.23 11.59
N GLY A 124 1.48 -5.05 11.87
CA GLY A 124 1.61 -6.39 11.32
C GLY A 124 0.73 -7.41 12.05
N ASN A 125 0.04 -8.26 11.29
CA ASN A 125 -0.69 -9.41 11.84
C ASN A 125 0.16 -10.69 11.80
N GLU A 126 0.85 -10.91 10.68
CA GLU A 126 1.63 -12.11 10.45
C GLU A 126 3.05 -11.76 10.01
N ARG A 127 3.98 -12.63 10.35
CA ARG A 127 5.40 -12.45 10.03
C ARG A 127 5.96 -13.72 9.42
N LEU A 128 6.71 -13.55 8.34
CA LEU A 128 7.42 -14.63 7.66
C LEU A 128 8.92 -14.38 7.76
N SER A 129 9.64 -15.27 8.46
CA SER A 129 11.09 -15.20 8.55
C SER A 129 11.73 -15.56 7.21
N LEU A 130 12.79 -14.83 6.84
CA LEU A 130 13.57 -15.03 5.63
C LEU A 130 14.99 -15.50 5.97
N GLY A 131 15.73 -15.93 4.93
CA GLY A 131 17.13 -16.32 5.06
C GLY A 131 17.32 -17.52 5.99
N ALA A 132 18.30 -17.44 6.90
CA ALA A 132 18.63 -18.52 7.82
C ALA A 132 17.47 -18.88 8.78
N GLY A 133 16.55 -17.95 9.03
CA GLY A 133 15.36 -18.18 9.88
C GLY A 133 14.16 -18.74 9.13
N PHE A 134 14.27 -19.01 7.83
CA PHE A 134 13.17 -19.52 7.03
C PHE A 134 12.73 -20.92 7.48
N SER A 135 11.42 -21.12 7.56
CA SER A 135 10.80 -22.41 7.84
C SER A 135 9.68 -22.69 6.84
N SER A 136 9.71 -23.88 6.20
CA SER A 136 8.66 -24.30 5.27
C SER A 136 7.30 -24.43 5.96
N ASP A 137 7.28 -24.86 7.22
CA ASP A 137 6.03 -25.03 7.97
C ASP A 137 5.44 -23.67 8.36
N GLN A 138 6.28 -22.71 8.79
CA GLN A 138 5.84 -21.33 9.00
C GLN A 138 5.29 -20.75 7.69
N PHE A 139 6.00 -20.89 6.59
CA PHE A 139 5.57 -20.39 5.28
C PHE A 139 4.19 -20.95 4.90
N LYS A 140 3.98 -22.27 4.99
CA LYS A 140 2.68 -22.88 4.69
C LYS A 140 1.57 -22.34 5.59
N ALA A 141 1.83 -22.22 6.89
CA ALA A 141 0.87 -21.68 7.85
C ALA A 141 0.50 -20.22 7.53
N THR A 142 1.50 -19.38 7.25
CA THR A 142 1.30 -17.98 6.86
C THR A 142 0.49 -17.87 5.56
N ILE A 143 0.88 -18.60 4.50
CA ILE A 143 0.14 -18.57 3.23
C ILE A 143 -1.31 -19.04 3.40
N GLN A 144 -1.55 -20.09 4.20
CA GLN A 144 -2.91 -20.55 4.48
C GLN A 144 -3.73 -19.49 5.24
N SER A 145 -3.14 -18.82 6.22
CA SER A 145 -3.79 -17.73 6.96
C SER A 145 -4.11 -16.53 6.06
N LEU A 146 -3.15 -16.09 5.24
CA LEU A 146 -3.34 -15.03 4.26
C LEU A 146 -4.45 -15.37 3.26
N LYS A 147 -4.50 -16.63 2.79
CA LYS A 147 -5.58 -17.12 1.92
C LYS A 147 -6.93 -17.02 2.63
N ASN A 148 -7.04 -17.49 3.87
CA ASN A 148 -8.30 -17.44 4.62
C ASN A 148 -8.77 -15.99 4.82
N ARG A 149 -7.84 -15.08 5.12
CA ARG A 149 -8.14 -13.64 5.25
C ARG A 149 -8.58 -13.04 3.92
N TYR A 150 -7.91 -13.39 2.82
CA TYR A 150 -8.32 -12.95 1.48
C TYR A 150 -9.73 -13.41 1.13
N ASP A 151 -10.02 -14.69 1.37
CA ASP A 151 -11.33 -15.29 1.10
C ASP A 151 -12.46 -14.66 1.96
N SER A 152 -12.09 -14.10 3.12
CA SER A 152 -13.02 -13.37 4.00
C SER A 152 -13.30 -11.92 3.59
N LEU A 153 -12.57 -11.37 2.62
CA LEU A 153 -12.82 -10.02 2.13
C LEU A 153 -14.21 -9.91 1.47
N PRO A 154 -14.86 -8.73 1.54
CA PRO A 154 -16.05 -8.44 0.75
C PRO A 154 -15.89 -8.86 -0.71
N SER A 155 -16.96 -9.37 -1.34
CA SER A 155 -16.92 -9.88 -2.72
C SER A 155 -16.39 -8.86 -3.73
N ASP A 156 -16.64 -7.57 -3.49
CA ASP A 156 -16.20 -6.49 -4.38
C ASP A 156 -14.67 -6.31 -4.38
N LEU A 157 -13.98 -6.81 -3.35
CA LEU A 157 -12.53 -6.68 -3.12
C LEU A 157 -11.74 -7.97 -3.44
N ARG A 158 -12.41 -9.07 -3.78
CA ARG A 158 -11.79 -10.37 -4.08
C ARG A 158 -11.55 -10.58 -5.57
#